data_AF-A0A962GFM4-F1
#
_entry.id   AF-A0A962GFM4-F1
#
_cell.length_a   1.000
_cell.length_b   1.000
_cell.length_c   1.000
_cell.angle_alpha   90.00
_cell.angle_beta   90.00
_cell.angle_gamma   90.00
#
_symmetry.space_group_name_H-M   'P 1'
#
loop_
_entity.id
_entity.type
_entity.pdbx_description
1 polymer ?
#
loop_
_entity_poly.entity_id
_entity_poly.type
_entity_poly.pdbx_seq_one_letter_code
_entity_poly.pdbx_strand_id
1 'polypeptide(L)'
;MALLFLYGTLMRGFRNAAQLDLGHFLGPVRTAREECSMVACVDPPYPFPGVIAGHSHIAGELYDAGTDLLRRLDAFELEGQEYMRETIALNNGESAQYYRLIYPSRITVVDQHAQIDFNKSENCYRWVHVE
;
A
#
# COMPACT_ATOMS: atom_id res chain seq x y z
N MET A 1 11.81 -7.51 -15.32
CA MET A 1 10.76 -6.48 -15.15
C MET A 1 9.75 -7.06 -14.19
N ALA A 2 9.34 -6.31 -13.17
CA ALA A 2 8.36 -6.77 -12.20
C ALA A 2 7.40 -5.62 -11.90
N LEU A 3 6.10 -5.91 -11.91
CA LEU A 3 5.10 -4.92 -11.59
C LEU A 3 4.91 -4.83 -10.08
N LEU A 4 4.80 -3.61 -9.56
CA LEU A 4 4.58 -3.33 -8.15
C LEU A 4 3.32 -2.48 -7.98
N PHE A 5 2.37 -2.98 -7.20
CA PHE A 5 1.17 -2.28 -6.78
C PHE A 5 1.36 -1.69 -5.39
N LEU A 6 1.16 -0.37 -5.29
CA LEU A 6 1.34 0.40 -4.06
C LEU A 6 0.02 1.05 -3.65
N TYR A 7 -0.28 1.03 -2.37
CA TYR A 7 -1.57 1.47 -1.83
C TYR A 7 -1.45 2.43 -0.64
N GLY A 8 -0.23 2.86 -0.31
CA GLY A 8 0.08 3.51 0.95
C GLY A 8 1.22 4.52 0.87
N THR A 9 2.03 4.59 1.94
CA THR A 9 3.02 5.66 2.14
C THR A 9 4.11 5.77 1.07
N LEU A 10 4.29 4.73 0.25
CA LEU A 10 5.21 4.72 -0.89
C LEU A 10 4.64 5.44 -2.14
N MET A 11 3.33 5.64 -2.25
CA MET A 11 2.72 6.31 -3.41
C MET A 11 3.24 7.76 -3.57
N ARG A 12 3.15 8.31 -4.78
CA ARG A 12 3.60 9.70 -5.06
C ARG A 12 2.89 10.70 -4.14
N GLY A 13 3.66 11.65 -3.62
CA GLY A 13 3.17 12.68 -2.70
C GLY A 13 3.09 12.24 -1.23
N PHE A 14 3.35 10.97 -0.91
CA PHE A 14 3.39 10.48 0.46
C PHE A 14 4.82 10.43 1.03
N ARG A 15 4.91 10.28 2.36
CA ARG A 15 6.16 10.45 3.12
C ARG A 15 7.30 9.51 2.70
N ASN A 16 6.99 8.35 2.14
CA ASN A 16 7.98 7.36 1.73
C ASN A 16 8.15 7.28 0.20
N ALA A 17 7.56 8.20 -0.58
CA ALA A 17 7.66 8.20 -2.04
C ALA A 17 9.11 8.23 -2.57
N ALA A 18 10.04 8.78 -1.80
CA ALA A 18 11.47 8.82 -2.14
C ALA A 18 12.12 7.43 -2.24
N GLN A 19 11.47 6.37 -1.74
CA GLN A 19 11.95 5.01 -1.92
C GLN A 19 11.76 4.48 -3.35
N LEU A 20 10.97 5.16 -4.18
CA LEU A 20 10.68 4.78 -5.57
C LEU A 20 11.51 5.56 -6.61
N ASP A 21 12.65 6.12 -6.22
CA ASP A 21 13.55 6.91 -7.09
C ASP A 21 13.99 6.18 -8.38
N LEU A 22 14.00 4.85 -8.36
CA LEU A 22 14.31 3.99 -9.50
C LEU A 22 13.08 3.36 -10.18
N GLY A 23 11.88 3.64 -9.69
CA GLY A 23 10.63 3.07 -10.20
C GLY A 23 9.97 3.94 -11.27
N HIS A 24 9.32 3.31 -12.24
CA HIS A 24 8.55 4.03 -13.27
C HIS A 24 7.06 3.92 -12.98
N PHE A 25 6.40 5.06 -12.72
CA PHE A 25 4.95 5.11 -12.54
C PHE A 25 4.23 4.78 -13.85
N LEU A 26 3.35 3.79 -13.83
CA LEU A 26 2.59 3.33 -14.99
C LEU A 26 1.14 3.82 -15.00
N GLY A 27 0.56 4.10 -13.83
CA GLY A 27 -0.80 4.61 -13.75
C GLY A 27 -1.51 4.26 -12.43
N PRO A 28 -2.66 4.90 -12.14
CA PRO A 28 -3.54 4.47 -11.07
C PRO A 28 -4.24 3.16 -11.44
N VAL A 29 -4.41 2.26 -10.48
CA VAL A 29 -5.08 0.95 -10.65
C VAL A 29 -5.83 0.56 -9.38
N ARG A 30 -6.62 -0.52 -9.44
CA ARG A 30 -7.22 -1.15 -8.26
C ARG A 30 -7.11 -2.67 -8.31
N THR A 31 -7.21 -3.33 -7.16
CA THR A 31 -7.30 -4.80 -7.10
C THR A 31 -8.49 -5.30 -7.92
N ALA A 32 -8.33 -6.44 -8.58
CA ALA A 32 -9.34 -7.01 -9.45
C ALA A 32 -10.55 -7.58 -8.69
N ARG A 33 -10.34 -8.00 -7.43
CA ARG A 33 -11.32 -8.68 -6.58
C ARG A 33 -11.45 -8.00 -5.22
N GLU A 34 -12.60 -8.20 -4.58
CA GLU A 34 -12.90 -7.80 -3.22
C GLU A 34 -12.37 -8.82 -2.22
N GLU A 35 -11.04 -8.96 -2.16
CA GLU A 35 -10.36 -9.94 -1.30
C GLU A 35 -9.42 -9.29 -0.27
N CYS A 36 -9.43 -7.96 -0.20
CA CYS A 36 -8.55 -7.18 0.64
C CYS A 36 -9.32 -6.21 1.54
N SER A 37 -8.70 -5.81 2.65
CA SER A 37 -9.12 -4.66 3.44
C SER A 37 -7.90 -3.87 3.88
N MET A 38 -8.03 -2.54 3.87
CA MET A 38 -7.00 -1.67 4.41
C MET A 38 -7.17 -1.46 5.91
N VAL A 39 -6.06 -1.31 6.61
CA VAL A 39 -6.02 -1.08 8.05
C VAL A 39 -4.99 0.00 8.37
N ALA A 40 -5.11 0.64 9.53
CA ALA A 40 -4.14 1.58 10.04
C ALA A 40 -3.36 0.94 11.19
N CYS A 41 -2.05 0.82 11.01
CA CYS A 41 -1.14 0.43 12.07
C CYS A 41 -0.78 1.67 12.88
N VAL A 42 -1.15 1.69 14.16
CA VAL A 42 -0.95 2.85 15.05
C VAL A 42 0.34 2.70 15.86
N ASP A 43 1.48 2.64 15.18
CA ASP A 43 2.78 2.62 15.84
C ASP A 43 3.42 4.02 15.89
N PRO A 44 3.97 4.47 17.03
CA PRO A 44 4.66 5.74 17.11
C PRO A 44 5.92 5.76 16.20
N PRO A 45 6.26 6.90 15.58
CA PRO A 45 5.67 8.23 15.76
C PRO A 45 4.47 8.54 14.85
N TYR A 46 4.21 7.74 13.80
CA TYR A 46 3.13 7.99 12.85
C TYR A 46 2.50 6.68 12.38
N PRO A 47 1.17 6.62 12.25
CA PRO A 47 0.54 5.42 11.74
C PRO A 47 0.92 5.19 10.27
N PHE A 48 0.79 3.95 9.80
CA PHE A 48 1.03 3.50 8.42
C PHE A 48 -0.13 2.60 7.95
N PRO A 49 -0.46 2.57 6.64
CA PRO A 49 -1.50 1.70 6.14
C PRO A 49 -0.96 0.27 5.96
N GLY A 50 -1.78 -0.72 6.24
CA GLY A 50 -1.53 -2.11 5.87
C GLY A 50 -2.68 -2.66 5.06
N VAL A 51 -2.42 -3.66 4.23
CA VAL A 51 -3.47 -4.48 3.59
C VAL A 51 -3.49 -5.85 4.26
N ILE A 52 -4.69 -6.32 4.58
CA ILE A 52 -4.99 -7.66 5.07
C ILE A 52 -6.05 -8.32 4.18
N ALA A 53 -6.33 -9.61 4.39
CA ALA A 53 -7.46 -10.27 3.74
C ALA A 53 -8.78 -9.64 4.21
N GLY A 54 -9.72 -9.47 3.28
CA GLY A 54 -11.02 -8.85 3.56
C GLY A 54 -11.96 -8.86 2.37
N HIS A 55 -12.88 -7.90 2.29
CA HIS A 55 -13.99 -7.89 1.32
C HIS A 55 -14.13 -6.56 0.58
N SER A 56 -13.01 -5.97 0.16
CA SER A 56 -12.99 -4.67 -0.51
C SER A 56 -11.93 -4.60 -1.60
N HIS A 57 -12.09 -3.62 -2.49
CA HIS A 57 -11.08 -3.26 -3.48
C HIS A 57 -10.07 -2.26 -2.90
N ILE A 58 -8.79 -2.44 -3.21
CA ILE A 58 -7.74 -1.45 -2.87
C ILE A 58 -7.43 -0.64 -4.11
N ALA A 59 -7.55 0.69 -4.03
CA ALA A 59 -7.05 1.61 -5.04
C ALA A 59 -5.59 1.97 -4.74
N GLY A 60 -4.80 2.21 -5.79
CA GLY A 60 -3.39 2.51 -5.64
C GLY A 60 -2.71 2.87 -6.94
N GLU A 61 -1.38 2.76 -6.95
CA GLU A 61 -0.51 3.09 -8.06
C GLU A 61 0.24 1.85 -8.55
N LEU A 62 0.36 1.71 -9.86
CA LEU A 62 1.15 0.67 -10.51
C LEU A 62 2.50 1.22 -10.95
N TYR A 63 3.55 0.46 -10.71
CA TYR A 63 4.92 0.78 -11.07
C TYR A 63 5.59 -0.38 -11.81
N ASP A 64 6.47 -0.05 -12.77
CA ASP A 64 7.54 -0.95 -13.15
C ASP A 64 8.68 -0.82 -12.13
N ALA A 65 8.90 -1.91 -11.40
CA ALA A 65 9.94 -2.04 -10.40
C ALA A 65 10.93 -3.11 -10.87
N GLY A 66 12.18 -2.69 -11.12
CA GLY A 66 13.27 -3.64 -11.32
C GLY A 66 13.55 -4.46 -10.06
N THR A 67 14.29 -5.56 -10.21
CA THR A 67 14.67 -6.44 -9.08
C THR A 67 15.43 -5.70 -7.97
N ASP A 68 16.23 -4.69 -8.33
CA ASP A 68 17.00 -3.93 -7.35
C ASP A 68 16.14 -3.00 -6.50
N LEU A 69 15.11 -2.39 -7.10
CA LEU A 69 14.12 -1.60 -6.36
C LEU A 69 13.33 -2.50 -5.41
N LEU A 70 12.89 -3.67 -5.89
CA LEU A 70 12.18 -4.64 -5.06
C LEU A 70 12.98 -5.07 -3.84
N ARG A 71 14.28 -5.36 -4.00
CA ARG A 71 15.16 -5.74 -2.89
C ARG A 71 15.34 -4.62 -1.86
N ARG A 72 15.42 -3.37 -2.33
CA ARG A 72 15.50 -2.19 -1.45
C ARG A 72 14.19 -2.03 -0.66
N LEU A 73 13.05 -2.21 -1.33
CA LEU A 73 11.75 -2.11 -0.68
C LEU A 73 11.50 -3.25 0.30
N ASP A 74 12.01 -4.46 0.04
CA ASP A 74 11.94 -5.56 1.03
C ASP A 74 12.62 -5.19 2.34
N ALA A 75 13.81 -4.60 2.25
CA ALA A 75 14.53 -4.14 3.42
C ALA A 75 13.80 -3.00 4.15
N PHE A 76 13.08 -2.15 3.41
CA PHE A 76 12.34 -1.02 3.97
C PHE A 76 11.02 -1.44 4.64
N GLU A 77 10.24 -2.30 3.98
CA GLU A 77 8.96 -2.84 4.46
C GLU A 77 9.14 -4.05 5.39
N LEU A 78 10.38 -4.35 5.79
CA LEU A 78 10.73 -5.49 6.65
C LEU A 78 10.07 -6.80 6.18
N GLU A 79 10.30 -7.16 4.92
CA GLU A 79 9.71 -8.34 4.31
C GLU A 79 10.01 -9.62 5.12
N GLY A 80 8.98 -10.43 5.35
CA GLY A 80 9.01 -11.62 6.20
C GLY A 80 8.86 -11.33 7.70
N GLN A 81 8.88 -10.06 8.12
CA GLN A 81 8.71 -9.64 9.52
C GLN A 81 7.50 -8.75 9.75
N GLU A 82 7.29 -7.71 8.94
CA GLU A 82 6.17 -6.77 9.10
C GLU A 82 5.17 -6.92 7.96
N TYR A 83 5.71 -6.98 6.74
CA TYR A 83 4.97 -7.29 5.53
C TYR A 83 5.46 -8.60 4.89
N MET A 84 4.60 -9.19 4.08
CA MET A 84 4.90 -10.30 3.19
C MET A 84 4.62 -9.84 1.77
N ARG A 85 5.59 -10.02 0.87
CA ARG A 85 5.35 -9.67 -0.53
C ARG A 85 4.60 -10.79 -1.24
N GLU A 86 3.46 -10.44 -1.82
CA GLU A 86 2.59 -11.38 -2.51
C GLU A 86 2.23 -10.85 -3.91
N THR A 87 1.63 -11.71 -4.74
CA THR A 87 1.12 -11.31 -6.05
C THR A 87 -0.38 -11.09 -5.98
N ILE A 88 -0.87 -10.00 -6.57
CA ILE A 88 -2.29 -9.68 -6.66
C ILE A 88 -2.69 -9.34 -8.10
N ALA A 89 -3.91 -9.72 -8.47
CA ALA A 89 -4.48 -9.37 -9.77
C ALA A 89 -5.08 -7.95 -9.72
N LEU A 90 -4.91 -7.20 -10.81
CA LEU A 90 -5.37 -5.81 -10.94
C LEU A 90 -6.48 -5.69 -11.98
N ASN A 91 -7.29 -4.64 -11.88
CA ASN A 91 -8.44 -4.40 -12.77
C ASN A 91 -8.06 -4.12 -14.23
N ASN A 92 -6.79 -3.85 -14.52
CA ASN A 92 -6.26 -3.67 -15.86
C ASN A 92 -5.78 -4.99 -16.50
N GLY A 93 -5.97 -6.13 -15.83
CA GLY A 93 -5.55 -7.45 -16.31
C GLY A 93 -4.13 -7.85 -15.91
N GLU A 94 -3.35 -6.94 -15.33
CA GLU A 94 -2.00 -7.22 -14.87
C GLU A 94 -1.99 -7.99 -13.54
N SER A 95 -0.86 -8.65 -13.26
CA SER A 95 -0.54 -9.19 -11.94
C SER A 95 0.70 -8.48 -11.40
N ALA A 96 0.60 -7.96 -10.19
CA ALA A 96 1.66 -7.15 -9.58
C ALA A 96 2.00 -7.68 -8.19
N GLN A 97 3.25 -7.48 -7.79
CA GLN A 97 3.67 -7.66 -6.41
C GLN A 97 3.04 -6.56 -5.53
N TYR A 98 2.70 -6.87 -4.29
CA TYR A 98 2.30 -5.91 -3.28
C TYR A 98 2.74 -6.40 -1.90
N TYR A 99 2.83 -5.50 -0.93
CA TYR A 99 3.19 -5.86 0.45
C TYR A 99 1.92 -6.08 1.26
N ARG A 100 1.66 -7.29 1.77
CA ARG A 100 0.55 -7.60 2.68
C ARG A 100 1.04 -7.59 4.11
N LEU A 101 0.30 -6.97 5.03
CA LEU A 101 0.66 -6.94 6.44
C LEU A 101 0.54 -8.35 7.05
N ILE A 102 1.52 -8.77 7.87
CA ILE A 102 1.54 -10.10 8.51
C ILE A 102 1.47 -10.09 10.05
N TYR A 103 1.80 -8.98 10.73
CA TYR A 103 1.73 -8.91 12.19
C TYR A 103 0.75 -7.84 12.71
N PRO A 104 -0.43 -8.25 13.19
CA PRO A 104 -1.44 -7.33 13.70
C PRO A 104 -1.33 -7.10 15.21
N SER A 105 -0.17 -6.76 15.76
CA SER A 105 -0.06 -6.59 17.22
C SER A 105 -0.67 -5.28 17.74
N ARG A 106 -0.88 -4.27 16.86
CA ARG A 106 -1.55 -2.98 17.16
C ARG A 106 -2.28 -2.38 15.96
N ILE A 107 -3.24 -3.12 15.40
CA ILE A 107 -4.02 -2.65 14.25
C ILE A 107 -5.31 -1.99 14.71
N THR A 108 -5.62 -0.83 14.15
CA THR A 108 -7.00 -0.34 14.04
C THR A 108 -7.46 -0.60 12.61
N VAL A 109 -8.49 -1.42 12.43
CA VAL A 109 -9.11 -1.60 11.11
C VAL A 109 -9.76 -0.27 10.73
N VAL A 110 -9.38 0.27 9.58
CA VAL A 110 -10.04 1.44 9.00
C VAL A 110 -10.83 0.93 7.81
N ASP A 111 -12.15 0.78 7.99
CA ASP A 111 -13.01 0.36 6.88
C ASP A 111 -12.81 1.31 5.69
N GLN A 112 -12.45 0.71 4.58
CA GLN A 112 -11.88 1.41 3.44
C GLN A 112 -12.99 1.91 2.52
N HIS A 113 -12.88 3.17 2.09
CA HIS A 113 -13.56 3.70 0.92
C HIS A 113 -12.61 4.65 0.22
N ALA A 114 -12.33 4.46 -1.08
CA ALA A 114 -11.47 5.28 -1.95
C ALA A 114 -11.33 6.78 -1.53
N GLN A 115 -10.08 7.32 -1.41
CA GLN A 115 -9.60 8.69 -1.02
C GLN A 115 -8.80 8.88 0.31
N ILE A 116 -7.62 8.27 0.54
CA ILE A 116 -6.93 8.45 1.85
C ILE A 116 -6.31 9.84 1.95
N ASP A 117 -6.70 10.57 2.98
CA ASP A 117 -5.99 11.68 3.59
C ASP A 117 -5.32 11.24 4.93
N PHE A 118 -4.46 12.05 5.53
CA PHE A 118 -3.89 11.82 6.85
C PHE A 118 -3.83 13.15 7.62
N ASN A 119 -4.63 13.27 8.68
CA ASN A 119 -4.75 14.47 9.50
C ASN A 119 -3.63 14.57 10.54
N LYS A 120 -2.82 15.62 10.39
CA LYS A 120 -1.60 15.89 11.18
C LYS A 120 -1.81 16.57 12.53
N SER A 121 -2.97 17.15 12.85
CA SER A 121 -3.24 17.72 14.19
C SER A 121 -3.82 16.70 15.18
N GLU A 122 -4.40 15.62 14.68
CA GLU A 122 -5.05 14.55 15.46
C GLU A 122 -4.30 13.20 15.40
N ASN A 123 -3.20 13.13 14.64
CA ASN A 123 -2.37 11.94 14.42
C ASN A 123 -3.12 10.71 13.86
N CYS A 124 -3.98 10.90 12.84
CA CYS A 124 -4.80 9.81 12.26
C CYS A 124 -4.96 9.93 10.72
N TYR A 125 -5.25 8.81 10.04
CA TYR A 125 -5.69 8.81 8.64
C TYR A 125 -7.07 9.47 8.53
N ARG A 126 -7.30 10.31 7.52
CA ARG A 126 -8.64 10.78 7.13
C ARG A 126 -8.96 10.35 5.70
N TRP A 127 -10.18 10.49 5.23
CA TRP A 127 -10.53 10.19 3.83
C TRP A 127 -11.63 11.16 3.40
N VAL A 128 -11.50 11.87 2.27
CA VAL A 128 -12.45 12.94 1.86
C VAL A 128 -12.24 13.38 0.39
N HIS A 129 -13.20 13.71 -0.49
CA HIS A 129 -14.58 13.28 -0.81
C HIS A 129 -14.67 13.16 -2.37
N VAL A 130 -15.50 12.26 -2.91
CA VAL A 130 -15.84 12.24 -4.36
C VAL A 130 -16.67 13.50 -4.63
N GLU A 131 -16.44 14.15 -5.77
CA GLU A 131 -17.22 15.32 -6.24
C GLU A 131 -18.73 15.20 -6.00
#